data_AF-A0A8H3H3N3-F1
#
_entry.id   AF-A0A8H3H3N3-F1
#
_cell.length_a   1.000
_cell.length_b   1.000
_cell.length_c   1.000
_cell.angle_alpha   90.00
_cell.angle_beta   90.00
_cell.angle_gamma   90.00
#
_symmetry.space_group_name_H-M   'P 1'
#
loop_
_entity.id
_entity.type
_entity.pdbx_description
1 polymer ?
#
loop_
_entity_poly.entity_id
_entity_poly.type
_entity_poly.pdbx_seq_one_letter_code
_entity_poly.pdbx_strand_id
1 'polypeptide(L)'
;RSPSIQLYSLLTMILSAIARQNADKRARALATVHSAGSAPKNPIVLCHGLLGFDTLYGIVNYWNEIPETLRAAGAEVHVAIVSPTSSVEARAEELIQQINKTYPGRSIHLIGHSMGGLDCRHLVKHLMHKANFSVLSVSTIATPHRGSPAADVVVGAHSKSSIHPHAMRVPYSLSTVYPY
;
A
#
# COMPACT_ATOMS: atom_id res chain seq x y z
N ARG A 1 -41.78 12.01 -26.61
CA ARG A 1 -41.00 10.96 -25.91
C ARG A 1 -41.14 11.21 -24.41
N SER A 2 -41.44 10.19 -23.60
CA SER A 2 -41.69 10.42 -22.17
C SER A 2 -40.40 10.89 -21.46
N PRO A 3 -40.50 11.78 -20.46
CA PRO A 3 -39.34 12.25 -19.67
C PRO A 3 -38.54 11.10 -19.05
N SER A 4 -39.22 10.00 -18.70
CA SER A 4 -38.61 8.79 -18.14
C SER A 4 -37.63 8.11 -19.11
N ILE A 5 -37.93 8.05 -20.40
CA ILE A 5 -37.03 7.41 -21.40
C ILE A 5 -35.75 8.23 -21.59
N GLN A 6 -35.84 9.57 -21.54
CA GLN A 6 -34.65 10.44 -21.62
C GLN A 6 -33.73 10.29 -20.40
N LEU A 7 -34.31 10.13 -19.21
CA LEU A 7 -33.53 9.91 -17.98
C LEU A 7 -32.78 8.57 -18.01
N TYR A 8 -33.43 7.50 -18.48
CA TYR A 8 -32.77 6.19 -18.64
C TYR A 8 -31.61 6.24 -19.64
N SER A 9 -31.80 6.85 -20.81
CA SER A 9 -30.73 6.98 -21.80
C SER A 9 -29.54 7.79 -21.27
N LEU A 10 -29.80 8.87 -20.54
CA LEU A 10 -28.74 9.69 -19.92
C LEU A 10 -27.96 8.89 -18.87
N LEU A 11 -28.65 8.14 -18.01
CA LEU A 11 -28.02 7.30 -17.00
C LEU A 11 -27.15 6.20 -17.65
N THR A 12 -27.65 5.53 -18.69
CA THR A 12 -26.88 4.53 -19.44
C THR A 12 -25.65 5.14 -20.10
N MET A 13 -25.78 6.35 -20.67
CA MET A 13 -24.65 7.07 -21.24
C MET A 13 -23.58 7.39 -20.18
N ILE A 14 -23.97 7.90 -19.02
CA ILE A 14 -23.04 8.21 -17.92
C ILE A 14 -22.33 6.93 -17.44
N LEU A 15 -23.08 5.85 -17.18
CA LEU A 15 -22.51 4.57 -16.73
C LEU A 15 -21.54 3.99 -17.76
N SER A 16 -21.88 4.05 -19.04
CA SER A 16 -20.99 3.57 -20.11
C SER A 16 -19.74 4.45 -20.29
N ALA A 17 -19.83 5.76 -20.02
CA ALA A 17 -18.68 6.65 -20.06
C ALA A 17 -17.71 6.38 -18.89
N ILE A 18 -18.25 6.17 -17.68
CA ILE A 18 -17.46 5.77 -16.50
C ILE A 18 -16.76 4.42 -16.73
N ALA A 19 -17.49 3.42 -17.25
CA ALA A 19 -16.93 2.11 -17.55
C ALA A 19 -15.78 2.20 -18.57
N ARG A 20 -15.94 3.00 -19.63
CA ARG A 20 -14.88 3.25 -20.63
C ARG A 20 -13.67 3.95 -20.03
N GLN A 21 -13.88 4.99 -19.22
CA GLN A 21 -12.78 5.70 -18.57
C GLN A 21 -11.95 4.77 -17.66
N ASN A 22 -12.61 3.85 -16.95
CA ASN A 22 -11.91 2.86 -16.12
C ASN A 22 -11.15 1.82 -16.96
N ALA A 23 -11.72 1.37 -18.08
CA ALA A 23 -11.04 0.47 -19.01
C ALA A 23 -9.79 1.12 -19.62
N ASP A 24 -9.86 2.39 -20.02
CA ASP A 24 -8.72 3.12 -20.58
C ASP A 24 -7.59 3.30 -19.56
N LYS A 25 -7.92 3.61 -18.30
CA LYS A 25 -6.93 3.70 -17.20
C LYS A 25 -6.22 2.36 -16.99
N ARG A 26 -6.97 1.24 -16.99
CA ARG A 26 -6.41 -0.12 -16.89
C ARG A 26 -5.50 -0.46 -18.07
N ALA A 27 -5.94 -0.18 -19.29
CA ALA A 27 -5.16 -0.42 -20.50
C ALA A 27 -3.84 0.35 -20.48
N ARG A 28 -3.86 1.62 -20.05
CA ARG A 28 -2.64 2.43 -19.88
C ARG A 28 -1.73 1.88 -18.80
N ALA A 29 -2.27 1.51 -17.63
CA ALA A 29 -1.47 0.93 -16.54
C ALA A 29 -0.77 -0.37 -16.98
N LEU A 30 -1.50 -1.26 -17.67
CA LEU A 30 -0.93 -2.50 -18.23
C LEU A 30 0.11 -2.21 -19.30
N ALA A 31 -0.15 -1.24 -20.19
CA ALA A 31 0.83 -0.83 -21.21
C ALA A 31 2.10 -0.25 -20.57
N THR A 32 1.97 0.58 -19.53
CA THR A 32 3.11 1.11 -18.77
C THR A 32 3.93 -0.02 -18.14
N VAL A 33 3.27 -0.97 -17.46
CA VAL A 33 3.96 -2.11 -16.85
C VAL A 33 4.64 -2.99 -17.90
N HIS A 34 3.99 -3.24 -19.04
CA HIS A 34 4.59 -3.99 -20.15
C HIS A 34 5.78 -3.26 -20.78
N SER A 35 5.72 -1.93 -20.85
CA SER A 35 6.81 -1.09 -21.37
C SER A 35 7.98 -0.91 -20.39
N ALA A 36 7.77 -1.16 -19.10
CA ALA A 36 8.79 -0.99 -18.04
C ALA A 36 9.85 -2.11 -18.04
N GLY A 37 9.73 -3.11 -18.93
CA GLY A 37 10.65 -4.24 -19.07
C GLY A 37 10.06 -5.54 -18.52
N SER A 38 10.92 -6.54 -18.27
CA SER A 38 10.48 -7.81 -17.67
C SER A 38 10.07 -7.61 -16.21
N ALA A 39 9.02 -8.30 -15.77
CA ALA A 39 8.60 -8.31 -14.37
C ALA A 39 9.76 -8.65 -13.42
N PRO A 40 9.74 -8.12 -12.18
CA PRO A 40 10.77 -8.44 -11.18
C PRO A 40 10.89 -9.95 -10.97
N LYS A 41 12.12 -10.45 -11.00
CA LYS A 41 12.40 -11.89 -10.79
C LYS A 41 12.11 -12.36 -9.36
N ASN A 42 12.14 -11.42 -8.40
CA ASN A 42 12.00 -11.69 -6.99
C ASN A 42 10.63 -11.20 -6.48
N PRO A 43 10.03 -11.88 -5.49
CA PRO A 43 8.71 -11.51 -4.97
C PRO A 43 8.67 -10.09 -4.42
N ILE A 44 7.51 -9.45 -4.58
CA ILE A 44 7.19 -8.15 -4.02
C ILE A 44 6.24 -8.37 -2.84
N VAL A 45 6.57 -7.80 -1.69
CA VAL A 45 5.71 -7.77 -0.51
C VAL A 45 5.17 -6.36 -0.32
N LEU A 46 3.85 -6.22 -0.38
CA LEU A 46 3.14 -4.97 -0.18
C LEU A 46 2.72 -4.84 1.29
N CYS A 47 3.21 -3.81 1.98
CA CYS A 47 2.99 -3.58 3.42
C CYS A 47 2.12 -2.33 3.63
N HIS A 48 0.88 -2.51 4.08
CA HIS A 48 -0.08 -1.43 4.29
C HIS A 48 0.25 -0.59 5.54
N GLY A 49 -0.28 0.64 5.61
CA GLY A 49 -0.14 1.53 6.77
C GLY A 49 -1.27 1.42 7.81
N LEU A 50 -1.36 2.43 8.67
CA LEU A 50 -2.34 2.53 9.76
C LEU A 50 -3.78 2.49 9.23
N LEU A 51 -4.66 1.77 9.94
CA LEU A 51 -6.09 1.57 9.65
C LEU A 51 -6.44 0.88 8.32
N GLY A 52 -5.48 0.55 7.45
CA GLY A 52 -5.79 -0.09 6.15
C GLY A 52 -6.92 0.64 5.39
N PHE A 53 -6.97 1.97 5.59
CA PHE A 53 -8.09 2.92 5.73
C PHE A 53 -9.53 2.64 5.22
N ASP A 54 -9.98 1.40 5.05
CA ASP A 54 -11.41 1.08 4.96
C ASP A 54 -11.69 -0.40 5.34
N THR A 55 -11.99 -0.63 6.62
CA THR A 55 -12.40 -1.94 7.13
C THR A 55 -13.75 -2.41 6.57
N LEU A 56 -14.49 -1.57 5.84
CA LEU A 56 -15.71 -1.98 5.13
C LEU A 56 -15.41 -2.90 3.93
N TYR A 57 -14.19 -2.83 3.37
CA TYR A 57 -13.84 -3.48 2.11
C TYR A 57 -12.54 -4.32 2.15
N GLY A 58 -11.80 -4.29 3.26
CA GLY A 58 -10.66 -5.16 3.51
C GLY A 58 -9.33 -4.72 2.85
N ILE A 59 -8.24 -5.38 3.24
CA ILE A 59 -6.86 -5.04 2.81
C ILE A 59 -6.64 -5.23 1.30
N VAL A 60 -7.45 -6.06 0.64
CA VAL A 60 -7.41 -6.23 -0.82
C VAL A 60 -7.77 -4.92 -1.53
N ASN A 61 -8.78 -4.20 -1.04
CA ASN A 61 -9.17 -2.92 -1.64
C ASN A 61 -8.22 -1.77 -1.27
N TYR A 62 -7.35 -1.94 -0.26
CA TYR A 62 -6.32 -0.96 0.10
C TYR A 62 -5.35 -0.68 -1.06
N TRP A 63 -4.90 -1.74 -1.71
CA TRP A 63 -3.99 -1.65 -2.86
C TRP A 63 -4.73 -1.52 -4.19
N ASN A 64 -6.06 -1.37 -4.15
CA ASN A 64 -6.92 -1.37 -5.33
C ASN A 64 -6.56 -2.55 -6.26
N GLU A 65 -6.19 -2.27 -7.51
CA GLU A 65 -5.84 -3.29 -8.51
C GLU A 65 -4.33 -3.46 -8.71
N ILE A 66 -3.51 -2.85 -7.85
CA ILE A 66 -2.05 -2.92 -7.96
C ILE A 66 -1.54 -4.37 -7.89
N PRO A 67 -1.97 -5.21 -6.92
CA PRO A 67 -1.49 -6.59 -6.84
C PRO A 67 -1.85 -7.40 -8.09
N GLU A 68 -3.06 -7.25 -8.61
CA GLU A 68 -3.57 -7.96 -9.79
C GLU A 68 -2.84 -7.51 -11.05
N THR A 69 -2.62 -6.20 -11.20
CA THR A 69 -1.89 -5.63 -12.35
C THR A 69 -0.44 -6.12 -12.39
N LEU A 70 0.23 -6.14 -11.23
CA LEU A 70 1.60 -6.64 -11.12
C LEU A 70 1.68 -8.16 -11.39
N ARG A 71 0.74 -8.94 -10.86
CA ARG A 71 0.67 -10.39 -11.13
C ARG A 71 0.36 -10.69 -12.60
N ALA A 72 -0.53 -9.93 -13.23
CA ALA A 72 -0.84 -10.05 -14.66
C ALA A 72 0.37 -9.75 -15.55
N ALA A 73 1.29 -8.91 -15.06
CA ALA A 73 2.56 -8.66 -15.73
C ALA A 73 3.63 -9.73 -15.46
N GLY A 74 3.37 -10.72 -14.61
CA GLY A 74 4.27 -11.82 -14.29
C GLY A 74 5.07 -11.64 -12.99
N ALA A 75 4.77 -10.62 -12.18
CA ALA A 75 5.41 -10.46 -10.89
C ALA A 75 4.77 -11.37 -9.82
N GLU A 76 5.59 -11.94 -8.94
CA GLU A 76 5.12 -12.63 -7.75
C GLU A 76 4.82 -11.59 -6.65
N VAL A 77 3.57 -11.50 -6.18
CA VAL A 77 3.14 -10.46 -5.23
C VAL A 77 2.41 -11.03 -4.02
N HIS A 78 2.93 -10.72 -2.83
CA HIS A 78 2.29 -10.98 -1.54
C HIS A 78 1.79 -9.69 -0.92
N VAL A 79 0.52 -9.66 -0.50
CA VAL A 79 -0.04 -8.55 0.27
C VAL A 79 0.00 -8.95 1.74
N ALA A 80 0.90 -8.32 2.51
CA ALA A 80 1.03 -8.60 3.93
C ALA A 80 -0.17 -8.05 4.69
N ILE A 81 -0.65 -8.81 5.69
CA ILE A 81 -1.80 -8.44 6.52
C ILE A 81 -1.31 -8.37 7.96
N VAL A 82 -1.23 -7.15 8.51
CA VAL A 82 -0.75 -6.94 9.88
C VAL A 82 -1.76 -6.11 10.67
N SER A 83 -1.71 -6.22 12.00
CA SER A 83 -2.61 -5.56 12.93
C SER A 83 -2.70 -4.05 12.64
N PRO A 84 -3.88 -3.51 12.32
CA PRO A 84 -4.04 -2.19 11.69
C PRO A 84 -3.70 -1.00 12.59
N THR A 85 -3.67 -1.20 13.91
CA THR A 85 -3.45 -0.15 14.93
C THR A 85 -2.37 -0.50 15.96
N SER A 86 -1.67 -1.62 15.79
CA SER A 86 -0.57 -2.02 16.70
C SER A 86 0.69 -1.19 16.46
N SER A 87 1.65 -1.25 17.39
CA SER A 87 2.94 -0.57 17.23
C SER A 87 3.73 -1.10 16.02
N VAL A 88 4.71 -0.32 15.55
CA VAL A 88 5.58 -0.71 14.44
C VAL A 88 6.33 -2.00 14.74
N GLU A 89 6.79 -2.17 15.99
CA GLU A 89 7.50 -3.36 16.47
C GLU A 89 6.62 -4.61 16.33
N ALA A 90 5.39 -4.55 16.85
CA ALA A 90 4.46 -5.66 16.81
C ALA A 90 4.07 -6.02 15.38
N ARG A 91 3.80 -5.01 14.55
CA ARG A 91 3.49 -5.19 13.12
C ARG A 91 4.66 -5.78 12.34
N ALA A 92 5.89 -5.36 12.65
CA ALA A 92 7.09 -5.92 12.02
C ALA A 92 7.30 -7.41 12.39
N GLU A 93 6.94 -7.82 13.61
CA GLU A 93 6.98 -9.22 14.03
C GLU A 93 5.94 -10.07 13.28
N GLU A 94 4.72 -9.57 13.09
CA GLU A 94 3.71 -10.24 12.27
C GLU A 94 4.13 -10.32 10.79
N LEU A 95 4.77 -9.26 10.28
CA LEU A 95 5.27 -9.19 8.91
C LEU A 95 6.35 -10.24 8.66
N ILE A 96 7.36 -10.36 9.53
CA ILE A 96 8.43 -11.33 9.34
C ILE A 96 7.93 -12.77 9.44
N GLN A 97 6.95 -13.05 10.31
CA GLN A 97 6.33 -14.38 10.40
C GLN A 97 5.63 -14.79 9.10
N GLN A 98 4.90 -13.86 8.47
CA GLN A 98 4.26 -14.12 7.18
C GLN A 98 5.29 -14.39 6.08
N ILE A 99 6.31 -13.54 5.96
CA ILE A 99 7.32 -13.69 4.92
C ILE A 99 8.12 -14.98 5.13
N ASN A 100 8.48 -15.33 6.37
CA ASN A 100 9.17 -16.59 6.68
C ASN A 100 8.39 -17.83 6.23
N LYS A 101 7.06 -17.76 6.28
CA LYS A 101 6.17 -18.84 5.85
C LYS A 101 6.00 -18.86 4.33
N THR A 102 5.89 -17.68 3.69
CA THR A 102 5.56 -17.56 2.27
C THR A 102 6.78 -17.68 1.37
N TYR A 103 7.95 -17.18 1.80
CA TYR A 103 9.15 -17.04 0.97
C TYR A 103 10.43 -17.59 1.61
N PRO A 104 10.43 -18.80 2.20
CA PRO A 104 11.63 -19.38 2.79
C PRO A 104 12.73 -19.53 1.73
N GLY A 105 13.94 -19.07 2.05
CA GLY A 105 15.13 -19.12 1.19
C GLY A 105 15.10 -18.17 0.00
N ARG A 106 14.07 -17.34 -0.17
CA ARG A 106 13.95 -16.40 -1.29
C ARG A 106 14.51 -15.04 -0.94
N SER A 107 14.87 -14.27 -1.96
CA SER A 107 15.17 -12.84 -1.85
C SER A 107 13.94 -12.05 -2.28
N ILE A 108 13.57 -10.99 -1.56
CA ILE A 108 12.31 -10.24 -1.78
C ILE A 108 12.51 -8.72 -1.86
N HIS A 109 11.53 -8.02 -2.43
CA HIS A 109 11.40 -6.57 -2.39
C HIS A 109 10.26 -6.17 -1.46
N LEU A 110 10.52 -5.26 -0.51
CA LEU A 110 9.50 -4.68 0.37
C LEU A 110 9.02 -3.34 -0.20
N ILE A 111 7.70 -3.15 -0.28
CA ILE A 111 7.08 -1.86 -0.61
C ILE A 111 6.12 -1.49 0.52
N GLY A 112 6.52 -0.52 1.34
CA GLY A 112 5.74 -0.03 2.47
C GLY A 112 5.04 1.29 2.17
N HIS A 113 3.73 1.35 2.40
CA HIS A 113 2.97 2.59 2.32
C HIS A 113 2.63 3.12 3.73
N SER A 114 2.77 4.44 3.94
CA SER A 114 2.49 5.09 5.22
C SER A 114 3.25 4.36 6.35
N MET A 115 2.57 3.95 7.44
CA MET A 115 3.16 3.20 8.54
C MET A 115 3.84 1.88 8.10
N GLY A 116 3.38 1.24 7.02
CA GLY A 116 3.98 0.01 6.50
C GLY A 116 5.45 0.17 6.11
N GLY A 117 5.87 1.37 5.70
CA GLY A 117 7.29 1.65 5.45
C GLY A 117 8.13 1.70 6.72
N LEU A 118 7.55 2.06 7.87
CA LEU A 118 8.23 1.95 9.16
C LEU A 118 8.37 0.49 9.58
N ASP A 119 7.34 -0.32 9.37
CA ASP A 119 7.38 -1.77 9.65
C ASP A 119 8.51 -2.45 8.85
N CYS A 120 8.61 -2.17 7.55
CA CYS A 120 9.69 -2.70 6.71
C CYS A 120 11.07 -2.31 7.23
N ARG A 121 11.25 -1.04 7.59
CA ARG A 121 12.54 -0.55 8.11
C ARG A 121 12.87 -1.16 9.46
N HIS A 122 11.88 -1.32 10.34
CA HIS A 122 12.05 -1.95 11.64
C HIS A 122 12.44 -3.43 11.47
N LEU A 123 11.74 -4.16 10.60
CA LEU A 123 12.06 -5.55 10.26
C LEU A 123 13.51 -5.67 9.79
N VAL A 124 13.90 -4.88 8.78
CA VAL A 124 15.26 -4.95 8.22
C VAL A 124 16.33 -4.59 9.25
N LYS A 125 16.06 -3.60 10.11
CA LYS A 125 17.04 -3.14 11.10
C LYS A 125 17.18 -4.06 12.30
N HIS A 126 16.09 -4.67 12.76
CA HIS A 126 16.05 -5.32 14.08
C HIS A 126 15.71 -6.81 14.02
N LEU A 127 14.98 -7.28 13.02
CA LEU A 127 14.40 -8.63 13.01
C LEU A 127 15.03 -9.58 12.00
N MET A 128 15.94 -9.12 11.13
CA MET A 128 16.58 -9.97 10.12
C MET A 128 17.29 -11.22 10.67
N HIS A 129 17.72 -11.21 11.93
CA HIS A 129 18.28 -12.39 12.59
C HIS A 129 17.28 -13.55 12.75
N LYS A 130 15.96 -13.28 12.64
CA LYS A 130 14.87 -14.26 12.64
C LYS A 130 14.41 -14.65 11.23
N ALA A 131 14.96 -14.02 10.19
CA ALA A 131 14.51 -14.22 8.82
C ALA A 131 15.14 -15.50 8.25
N ASN A 132 14.33 -16.28 7.53
CA ASN A 132 14.80 -17.37 6.67
C ASN A 132 14.80 -16.96 5.18
N PHE A 133 14.76 -15.65 4.90
CA PHE A 133 14.74 -15.01 3.58
C PHE A 133 15.72 -13.82 3.57
N SER A 134 15.92 -13.19 2.41
CA SER A 134 16.73 -11.97 2.27
C SER A 134 15.92 -10.81 1.69
N VAL A 135 16.25 -9.57 2.07
CA VAL A 135 15.61 -8.36 1.56
C VAL A 135 16.56 -7.66 0.60
N LEU A 136 16.13 -7.46 -0.66
CA LEU A 136 16.90 -6.81 -1.71
C LEU A 136 16.70 -5.28 -1.76
N SER A 137 15.52 -4.83 -1.37
CA SER A 137 15.20 -3.41 -1.33
C SER A 137 14.04 -3.12 -0.41
N VAL A 138 14.03 -1.92 0.14
CA VAL A 138 12.85 -1.33 0.78
C VAL A 138 12.49 -0.04 0.04
N SER A 139 11.28 -0.01 -0.52
CA SER A 139 10.69 1.19 -1.10
C SER A 139 9.60 1.71 -0.17
N THR A 140 9.60 3.02 0.10
CA THR A 140 8.59 3.62 0.99
C THR A 140 7.79 4.70 0.27
N ILE A 141 6.47 4.69 0.48
CA ILE A 141 5.52 5.59 -0.16
C ILE A 141 4.76 6.33 0.94
N ALA A 142 4.87 7.66 0.98
CA ALA A 142 4.20 8.50 1.97
C ALA A 142 4.44 8.08 3.44
N THR A 143 5.59 7.47 3.73
CA THR A 143 5.94 6.99 5.08
C THR A 143 6.44 8.14 5.97
N PRO A 144 5.87 8.31 7.19
CA PRO A 144 6.29 9.35 8.12
C PRO A 144 7.57 8.95 8.86
N HIS A 145 8.71 8.96 8.15
CA HIS A 145 10.02 8.54 8.67
C HIS A 145 10.52 9.31 9.91
N ARG A 146 9.94 10.47 10.20
CA ARG A 146 10.26 11.33 11.34
C ARG A 146 9.04 11.61 12.23
N GLY A 147 8.02 10.76 12.13
CA GLY A 147 6.70 11.04 12.69
C GLY A 147 5.87 11.94 11.77
N SER A 148 4.61 12.14 12.14
CA SER A 148 3.67 13.03 11.46
C SER A 148 2.77 13.66 12.52
N PRO A 149 2.57 14.99 12.52
CA PRO A 149 1.58 15.62 13.41
C PRO A 149 0.17 15.06 13.23
N ALA A 150 -0.16 14.53 12.05
CA ALA A 150 -1.43 13.84 11.80
C ALA A 150 -1.52 12.49 12.53
N ALA A 151 -0.38 11.82 12.79
CA ALA A 151 -0.35 10.61 13.61
C ALA A 151 -0.71 10.94 15.07
N ASP A 152 -0.29 12.10 15.58
CA ASP A 152 -0.67 12.56 16.92
C ASP A 152 -2.17 12.83 17.03
N VAL A 153 -2.84 13.23 15.94
CA VAL A 153 -4.30 13.42 15.92
C VAL A 153 -5.04 12.08 15.82
N VAL A 154 -4.56 11.11 15.02
CA VAL A 154 -5.21 9.78 14.90
C VAL A 154 -5.00 8.92 16.16
N VAL A 155 -3.80 8.97 16.74
CA VAL A 155 -3.47 8.33 18.01
C VAL A 155 -4.10 9.10 19.17
N GLY A 156 -4.04 10.44 19.15
CA GLY A 156 -4.64 11.31 20.18
C GLY A 156 -6.16 11.34 20.18
N ALA A 157 -6.83 11.06 19.05
CA ALA A 157 -8.28 10.84 19.05
C ALA A 157 -8.70 9.59 19.84
N HIS A 158 -7.79 8.65 20.07
CA HIS A 158 -7.98 7.48 20.95
C HIS A 158 -7.54 7.74 22.40
N SER A 159 -6.92 8.88 22.71
CA SER A 159 -6.58 9.30 24.07
C SER A 159 -7.13 10.71 24.34
N LYS A 160 -8.33 10.80 24.92
CA LYS A 160 -8.89 12.11 25.32
C LYS A 160 -7.88 12.94 26.14
N SER A 161 -7.71 14.18 25.70
CA SER A 161 -7.43 15.44 26.45
C SER A 161 -6.13 16.20 26.12
N SER A 162 -6.34 17.49 25.75
CA SER A 162 -5.47 18.67 25.88
C SER A 162 -4.71 19.20 24.64
N ILE A 163 -5.39 20.12 23.92
CA ILE A 163 -5.01 21.42 23.27
C ILE A 163 -3.50 21.82 23.28
N HIS A 164 -2.87 22.37 22.22
CA HIS A 164 -3.17 23.59 21.43
C HIS A 164 -2.42 23.64 20.05
N PRO A 165 -2.83 24.50 19.08
CA PRO A 165 -2.40 24.43 17.68
C PRO A 165 -1.30 25.44 17.32
N HIS A 166 -0.34 25.03 16.48
CA HIS A 166 0.31 25.95 15.55
C HIS A 166 0.46 25.30 14.16
N ALA A 167 -0.13 25.96 13.17
CA ALA A 167 -0.04 25.62 11.77
C ALA A 167 1.33 26.05 11.20
N MET A 168 1.91 25.26 10.29
CA MET A 168 2.30 25.71 8.93
C MET A 168 3.11 24.65 8.15
N ARG A 169 2.63 24.39 6.92
CA ARG A 169 3.25 23.81 5.70
C ARG A 169 4.01 22.47 5.74
N VAL A 170 3.39 21.48 5.08
CA VAL A 170 3.94 20.19 4.66
C VAL A 170 4.62 20.29 3.28
N PRO A 171 5.90 19.91 3.12
CA PRO A 171 6.43 19.49 1.84
C PRO A 171 6.30 17.96 1.73
N TYR A 172 5.48 17.51 0.79
CA TYR A 172 5.41 16.09 0.40
C TYR A 172 6.76 15.68 -0.22
N SER A 173 7.42 14.66 0.34
CA SER A 173 8.56 14.01 -0.31
C SER A 173 8.07 12.77 -1.06
N LEU A 174 8.31 12.75 -2.38
CA LEU A 174 8.01 11.65 -3.29
C LEU A 174 9.05 10.53 -3.07
N SER A 175 8.54 9.33 -2.75
CA SER A 175 9.18 8.00 -2.88
C SER A 175 10.71 7.92 -2.74
N THR A 176 11.19 7.29 -1.66
CA THR A 176 12.62 6.96 -1.48
C THR A 176 12.81 5.44 -1.51
N VAL A 177 13.77 4.99 -2.33
CA VAL A 177 14.23 3.59 -2.41
C VAL A 177 15.57 3.49 -1.70
N TYR A 178 15.70 2.52 -0.79
CA TYR A 178 16.96 2.21 -0.12
C TYR A 178 17.45 0.81 -0.56
N PRO A 179 18.67 0.69 -1.13
CA PRO A 179 19.32 -0.60 -1.31
C PRO A 179 19.73 -1.16 0.05
N TYR A 180 19.49 -2.45 0.28
CA TYR A 180 19.86 -3.16 1.50
C TYR A 180 20.63 -4.43 1.16
#